data_AF-A0A374W8H3-F1
#
_entry.id   AF-A0A374W8H3-F1
#
_cell.length_a   1.000
_cell.length_b   1.000
_cell.length_c   1.000
_cell.angle_alpha   90.00
_cell.angle_beta   90.00
_cell.angle_gamma   90.00
#
_symmetry.space_group_name_H-M   'P 1'
#
loop_
_entity.id
_entity.type
_entity.pdbx_description
1 polymer ?
#
loop_
_entity_poly.entity_id
_entity_poly.type
_entity_poly.pdbx_seq_one_letter_code
_entity_poly.pdbx_strand_id
1 'polypeptide(L)'
;MPYRRLPNTDQARIKALSMALEKGDTYNPIISLNTLSEARSFLSRFKVARAYYKQCLENQVNSSKKYQGNVKNARLYISHFIQVLNLAVIRSEIKEEYKDFYGLPRENYSVPDLSSEVSVLEWGDKIIAGEKERLRHGGVPIYNPTIAKVIVHYDIFKEGYECQKNLQNITNRSLEKLASMRGRADEIILDLWNQIEKRFENLSGEERLNKCREYGVVYYYRTGEKKPE
;
A
#
# COMPACT_ATOMS: atom_id res chain seq x y z
N MET A 1 -15.20 -35.47 -12.57
CA MET A 1 -15.49 -35.36 -11.10
C MET A 1 -14.97 -34.01 -10.64
N PRO A 2 -15.75 -33.17 -9.93
CA PRO A 2 -15.28 -31.85 -9.55
C PRO A 2 -14.12 -31.93 -8.55
N TYR A 3 -13.18 -31.00 -8.65
CA TYR A 3 -12.03 -30.91 -7.76
C TYR A 3 -12.18 -29.74 -6.79
N ARG A 4 -11.61 -29.87 -5.60
CA ARG A 4 -11.59 -28.79 -4.60
C ARG A 4 -10.41 -27.85 -4.86
N ARG A 5 -10.60 -26.56 -4.58
CA ARG A 5 -9.52 -25.57 -4.62
C ARG A 5 -9.61 -24.69 -3.39
N LEU A 6 -8.51 -24.59 -2.65
CA LEU A 6 -8.44 -23.74 -1.46
C LEU A 6 -8.70 -22.27 -1.83
N PRO A 7 -9.32 -21.49 -0.92
CA PRO A 7 -9.59 -20.08 -1.14
C PRO A 7 -8.32 -19.29 -1.47
N ASN A 8 -8.35 -18.47 -2.52
CA ASN A 8 -7.21 -17.65 -2.93
C ASN A 8 -7.19 -16.25 -2.30
N THR A 9 -8.33 -15.74 -1.86
CA THR A 9 -8.46 -14.42 -1.23
C THR A 9 -8.70 -14.51 0.28
N ASP A 10 -8.27 -13.49 1.03
CA ASP A 10 -8.48 -13.43 2.48
C ASP A 10 -9.98 -13.38 2.84
N GLN A 11 -10.81 -12.75 2.00
CA GLN A 11 -12.27 -12.77 2.16
C GLN A 11 -12.84 -14.18 1.96
N ALA A 12 -12.37 -14.92 0.95
CA ALA A 12 -12.84 -16.28 0.72
C ALA A 12 -12.39 -17.25 1.84
N ARG A 13 -11.18 -17.08 2.38
CA ARG A 13 -10.72 -17.81 3.59
C ARG A 13 -11.63 -17.56 4.79
N ILE A 14 -11.94 -16.28 5.07
CA ILE A 14 -12.87 -15.89 6.14
C ILE A 14 -14.26 -16.50 5.92
N LYS A 15 -14.74 -16.50 4.69
CA LYS A 15 -16.05 -17.08 4.35
C LYS A 15 -16.06 -18.59 4.60
N ALA A 16 -15.05 -19.31 4.12
CA ALA A 16 -14.92 -20.75 4.30
C ALA A 16 -14.88 -21.15 5.79
N LEU A 17 -14.06 -20.47 6.59
CA LEU A 17 -13.98 -20.69 8.04
C LEU A 17 -15.28 -20.35 8.76
N SER A 18 -15.97 -19.26 8.38
CA SER A 18 -17.23 -18.86 9.02
C SER A 18 -18.34 -19.88 8.76
N MET A 19 -18.49 -20.34 7.51
CA MET A 19 -19.51 -21.35 7.14
C MET A 19 -19.27 -22.69 7.86
N ALA A 20 -18.01 -23.13 7.96
CA ALA A 20 -17.67 -24.36 8.66
C ALA A 20 -17.98 -24.28 10.17
N LEU A 21 -17.74 -23.14 10.80
CA LEU A 21 -18.05 -22.91 12.23
C LEU A 21 -19.55 -22.81 12.50
N GLU A 22 -20.31 -22.09 11.66
CA GLU A 22 -21.76 -21.94 11.80
C GLU A 22 -22.49 -23.29 11.73
N LYS A 23 -22.03 -24.21 10.86
CA LYS A 23 -22.61 -25.55 10.72
C LYS A 23 -22.00 -26.58 11.66
N GLY A 24 -20.77 -26.36 12.11
CA GLY A 24 -20.04 -27.24 13.03
C GLY A 24 -20.59 -27.26 14.47
N ASP A 25 -21.27 -26.19 14.90
CA ASP A 25 -21.89 -26.06 16.24
C ASP A 25 -23.22 -26.85 16.40
N THR A 26 -23.57 -27.75 15.46
CA THR A 26 -24.82 -28.52 15.51
C THR A 26 -24.70 -29.75 16.42
N TYR A 27 -25.81 -30.24 17.00
CA TYR A 27 -25.92 -31.36 17.96
C TYR A 27 -25.22 -32.68 17.60
N ASN A 28 -24.76 -32.88 16.35
CA ASN A 28 -23.97 -34.03 15.92
C ASN A 28 -22.62 -33.54 15.34
N PRO A 29 -21.51 -33.60 16.10
CA PRO A 29 -20.26 -32.97 15.70
C PRO A 29 -19.62 -33.73 14.53
N ILE A 30 -19.75 -33.15 13.34
CA ILE A 30 -19.10 -33.62 12.10
C ILE A 30 -17.60 -33.28 12.11
N ILE A 31 -17.26 -32.24 12.85
CA ILE A 31 -15.91 -31.69 12.96
C ILE A 31 -15.45 -31.89 14.41
N SER A 32 -14.18 -32.21 14.60
CA SER A 32 -13.60 -32.35 15.93
C SER A 32 -13.69 -31.03 16.72
N LEU A 33 -13.98 -31.14 18.03
CA LEU A 33 -14.05 -29.98 18.92
C LEU A 33 -12.73 -29.19 18.96
N ASN A 34 -11.60 -29.88 18.83
CA ASN A 34 -10.28 -29.26 18.75
C ASN A 34 -10.13 -28.39 17.50
N THR A 35 -10.50 -28.92 16.32
CA THR A 35 -10.48 -28.18 15.06
C THR A 35 -11.44 -26.99 15.10
N LEU A 36 -12.64 -27.14 15.68
CA LEU A 36 -13.60 -26.05 15.83
C LEU A 36 -13.10 -24.92 16.75
N SER A 37 -12.54 -25.29 17.91
CA SER A 37 -11.95 -24.33 18.85
C SER A 37 -10.80 -23.55 18.20
N GLU A 38 -9.92 -24.28 17.50
CA GLU A 38 -8.80 -23.68 16.81
C GLU A 38 -9.25 -22.74 15.69
N ALA A 39 -10.18 -23.19 14.84
CA ALA A 39 -10.74 -22.41 13.75
C ALA A 39 -11.43 -21.13 14.26
N ARG A 40 -12.15 -21.20 15.40
CA ARG A 40 -12.80 -20.03 16.02
C ARG A 40 -11.78 -19.01 16.53
N SER A 41 -10.76 -19.47 17.28
CA SER A 41 -9.68 -18.62 17.78
C SER A 41 -8.86 -17.99 16.65
N PHE A 42 -8.56 -18.77 15.61
CA PHE A 42 -7.85 -18.29 14.42
C PHE A 42 -8.69 -17.27 13.64
N LEU A 43 -9.95 -17.59 13.34
CA LEU A 43 -10.84 -16.72 12.55
C LEU A 43 -11.01 -15.35 13.18
N SER A 44 -11.15 -15.28 14.51
CA SER A 44 -11.23 -14.02 15.25
C SER A 44 -10.00 -13.15 15.00
N ARG A 45 -8.79 -13.70 15.23
CA ARG A 45 -7.52 -13.01 14.99
C ARG A 45 -7.33 -12.60 13.53
N PHE A 46 -7.71 -13.48 12.59
CA PHE A 46 -7.57 -13.24 11.16
C PHE A 46 -8.50 -12.13 10.65
N LYS A 47 -9.74 -12.06 11.15
CA LYS A 47 -10.68 -10.96 10.85
C LYS A 47 -10.14 -9.61 11.34
N VAL A 48 -9.59 -9.56 12.56
CA VAL A 48 -8.97 -8.35 13.12
C VAL A 48 -7.77 -7.91 12.27
N ALA A 49 -6.84 -8.83 11.96
CA ALA A 49 -5.67 -8.51 11.14
C ALA A 49 -6.05 -7.97 9.76
N ARG A 50 -7.06 -8.57 9.11
CA ARG A 50 -7.55 -8.11 7.81
C ARG A 50 -8.23 -6.74 7.89
N ALA A 51 -9.06 -6.50 8.91
CA ALA A 51 -9.71 -5.21 9.13
C ALA A 51 -8.67 -4.10 9.34
N TYR A 52 -7.64 -4.38 10.14
CA TYR A 52 -6.53 -3.46 10.36
C TYR A 52 -5.77 -3.14 9.08
N TYR A 53 -5.38 -4.15 8.28
CA TYR A 53 -4.73 -3.91 6.98
C TYR A 53 -5.58 -3.03 6.07
N LYS A 54 -6.90 -3.29 5.99
CA LYS A 54 -7.82 -2.49 5.18
C LYS A 54 -7.83 -1.02 5.63
N GLN A 55 -7.87 -0.77 6.94
CA GLN A 55 -7.82 0.57 7.51
C GLN A 55 -6.50 1.28 7.17
N CYS A 56 -5.36 0.60 7.31
CA CYS A 56 -4.05 1.16 6.94
C CYS A 56 -3.99 1.57 5.47
N LEU A 57 -4.48 0.69 4.58
CA LEU A 57 -4.51 0.96 3.15
C LEU A 57 -5.41 2.15 2.80
N GLU A 58 -6.60 2.24 3.39
CA GLU A 58 -7.52 3.36 3.19
C GLU A 58 -6.90 4.69 3.64
N ASN A 59 -6.24 4.69 4.81
CA ASN A 59 -5.53 5.87 5.32
C ASN A 59 -4.40 6.31 4.38
N GLN A 60 -3.61 5.37 3.88
CA GLN A 60 -2.54 5.65 2.91
C GLN A 60 -3.09 6.28 1.62
N VAL A 61 -4.14 5.69 1.04
CA VAL A 61 -4.77 6.19 -0.19
C VAL A 61 -5.38 7.58 0.01
N ASN A 62 -6.08 7.79 1.12
CA ASN A 62 -6.71 9.08 1.42
C ASN A 62 -5.66 10.19 1.62
N SER A 63 -4.58 9.89 2.35
CA SER A 63 -3.48 10.82 2.56
C SER A 63 -2.77 11.18 1.24
N SER A 64 -2.62 10.21 0.33
CA SER A 64 -1.93 10.39 -0.95
C SER A 64 -2.54 11.50 -1.82
N LYS A 65 -3.87 11.64 -1.83
CA LYS A 65 -4.56 12.66 -2.67
C LYS A 65 -4.11 14.09 -2.36
N LYS A 66 -4.09 14.47 -1.08
CA LYS A 66 -3.64 15.81 -0.65
C LYS A 66 -2.13 15.96 -0.90
N TYR A 67 -1.37 14.92 -0.60
CA TYR A 67 0.07 14.91 -0.77
C TYR A 67 0.51 15.17 -2.22
N GLN A 68 -0.16 14.59 -3.21
CA GLN A 68 0.17 14.82 -4.63
C GLN A 68 0.04 16.30 -5.05
N GLY A 69 -0.89 17.05 -4.42
CA GLY A 69 -0.97 18.51 -4.62
C GLY A 69 0.26 19.23 -4.08
N ASN A 70 0.73 18.83 -2.89
CA ASN A 70 1.92 19.40 -2.26
C ASN A 70 3.19 19.13 -3.09
N VAL A 71 3.35 17.91 -3.62
CA VAL A 71 4.47 17.54 -4.52
C VAL A 71 4.49 18.45 -5.74
N LYS A 72 3.34 18.63 -6.40
CA LYS A 72 3.22 19.50 -7.59
C LYS A 72 3.60 20.95 -7.27
N ASN A 73 3.14 21.48 -6.14
CA ASN A 73 3.46 22.85 -5.72
C ASN A 73 4.95 23.01 -5.40
N ALA A 74 5.54 22.12 -4.59
CA ALA A 74 6.98 22.17 -4.29
C ALA A 74 7.82 22.13 -5.57
N ARG A 75 7.52 21.18 -6.48
CA ARG A 75 8.19 21.07 -7.78
C ARG A 75 8.05 22.36 -8.60
N LEU A 76 6.86 22.94 -8.68
CA LEU A 76 6.61 24.18 -9.41
C LEU A 76 7.47 25.34 -8.88
N TYR A 77 7.45 25.57 -7.57
CA TYR A 77 8.18 26.69 -6.96
C TYR A 77 9.69 26.52 -7.02
N ILE A 78 10.21 25.30 -6.81
CA ILE A 78 11.65 25.00 -6.95
C ILE A 78 12.08 25.21 -8.40
N SER A 79 11.36 24.64 -9.36
CA SER A 79 11.64 24.79 -10.79
C SER A 79 11.66 26.26 -11.21
N HIS A 80 10.61 27.01 -10.84
CA HIS A 80 10.49 28.43 -11.19
C HIS A 80 11.60 29.28 -10.56
N PHE A 81 11.97 29.01 -9.31
CA PHE A 81 13.10 29.70 -8.67
C PHE A 81 14.41 29.47 -9.45
N ILE A 82 14.69 28.23 -9.85
CA ILE A 82 15.89 27.89 -10.63
C ILE A 82 15.87 28.60 -11.99
N GLN A 83 14.72 28.64 -12.67
CA GLN A 83 14.58 29.37 -13.94
C GLN A 83 14.90 30.85 -13.79
N VAL A 84 14.35 31.50 -12.76
CA VAL A 84 14.57 32.93 -12.52
C VAL A 84 16.01 33.22 -12.12
N LEU A 85 16.63 32.35 -11.30
CA LEU A 85 18.05 32.41 -10.99
C LEU A 85 18.89 32.33 -12.27
N ASN A 86 18.65 31.34 -13.13
CA ASN A 86 19.38 31.19 -14.39
C ASN A 86 19.18 32.39 -15.32
N LEU A 87 17.96 32.94 -15.42
CA LEU A 87 17.69 34.14 -16.21
C LEU A 87 18.41 35.38 -15.65
N ALA A 88 18.49 35.53 -14.33
CA ALA A 88 19.23 36.61 -13.70
C ALA A 88 20.75 36.49 -13.97
N VAL A 89 21.28 35.27 -14.02
CA VAL A 89 22.68 35.03 -14.43
C VAL A 89 22.89 35.38 -15.90
N ILE A 90 22.00 34.96 -16.80
CA ILE A 90 22.08 35.31 -18.23
C ILE A 90 22.06 36.83 -18.44
N ARG A 91 21.25 37.56 -17.66
CA ARG A 91 21.19 39.02 -17.68
C ARG A 91 22.36 39.71 -16.95
N SER A 92 23.31 38.95 -16.42
CA SER A 92 24.44 39.45 -15.62
C SER A 92 24.03 40.23 -14.35
N GLU A 93 22.82 40.02 -13.85
CA GLU A 93 22.33 40.57 -12.57
C GLU A 93 22.90 39.78 -11.38
N ILE A 94 23.17 38.48 -11.60
CA ILE A 94 23.80 37.57 -10.65
C ILE A 94 25.04 36.99 -11.33
N LYS A 95 26.17 36.95 -10.61
CA LYS A 95 27.40 36.35 -11.15
C LYS A 95 27.23 34.85 -11.36
N GLU A 96 27.77 34.34 -12.44
CA GLU A 96 27.72 32.91 -12.78
C GLU A 96 28.38 32.02 -11.70
N GLU A 97 29.46 32.51 -11.06
CA GLU A 97 30.14 31.82 -9.96
C GLU A 97 29.22 31.53 -8.76
N TYR A 98 28.14 32.30 -8.58
CA TYR A 98 27.21 32.08 -7.47
C TYR A 98 26.28 30.88 -7.69
N LYS A 99 26.25 30.29 -8.89
CA LYS A 99 25.54 29.02 -9.13
C LYS A 99 26.14 27.87 -8.32
N ASP A 100 27.41 27.96 -7.95
CA ASP A 100 28.10 26.97 -7.12
C ASP A 100 27.47 26.85 -5.73
N PHE A 101 26.94 27.94 -5.16
CA PHE A 101 26.26 27.91 -3.86
C PHE A 101 25.04 26.98 -3.85
N TYR A 102 24.41 26.79 -5.01
CA TYR A 102 23.24 25.93 -5.20
C TYR A 102 23.62 24.52 -5.68
N GLY A 103 24.89 24.27 -5.96
CA GLY A 103 25.35 23.05 -6.63
C GLY A 103 24.85 22.93 -8.08
N LEU A 104 24.56 24.05 -8.74
CA LEU A 104 24.16 24.11 -10.15
C LEU A 104 25.40 24.27 -11.05
N PRO A 105 25.49 23.59 -12.20
CA PRO A 105 26.62 23.80 -13.12
C PRO A 105 26.58 25.22 -13.70
N ARG A 106 27.73 25.89 -13.71
CA ARG A 106 27.89 27.28 -14.18
C ARG A 106 27.35 27.49 -15.60
N GLU A 107 27.83 26.71 -16.55
CA GLU A 107 27.51 26.83 -17.98
C GLU A 107 26.13 26.23 -18.36
N ASN A 108 25.45 25.52 -17.46
CA ASN A 108 24.15 24.92 -17.74
C ASN A 108 22.99 25.74 -17.16
N TYR A 109 22.16 26.29 -18.03
CA TYR A 109 21.02 27.15 -17.66
C TYR A 109 19.66 26.42 -17.68
N SER A 110 19.68 25.10 -17.83
CA SER A 110 18.46 24.28 -17.72
C SER A 110 18.10 24.01 -16.26
N VAL A 111 16.82 23.74 -16.02
CA VAL A 111 16.35 23.24 -14.72
C VAL A 111 16.78 21.77 -14.62
N PRO A 112 17.39 21.35 -13.50
CA PRO A 112 17.73 19.96 -13.28
C PRO A 112 16.47 19.09 -13.17
N ASP A 113 16.63 17.77 -13.25
CA ASP A 113 15.49 16.88 -13.17
C ASP A 113 14.80 16.96 -11.78
N LEU A 114 13.49 17.18 -11.81
CA LEU A 114 12.61 17.23 -10.65
C LEU A 114 11.46 16.22 -10.79
N SER A 115 11.59 15.23 -11.69
CA SER A 115 10.57 14.21 -11.96
C SER A 115 10.25 13.39 -10.71
N SER A 116 11.28 12.98 -9.96
CA SER A 116 11.15 12.17 -8.75
C SER A 116 10.99 13.02 -7.48
N GLU A 117 10.28 12.49 -6.48
CA GLU A 117 10.16 13.14 -5.17
C GLU A 117 11.52 13.26 -4.46
N VAL A 118 12.42 12.31 -4.67
CA VAL A 118 13.80 12.35 -4.13
C VAL A 118 14.58 13.53 -4.72
N SER A 119 14.43 13.75 -6.02
CA SER A 119 15.05 14.90 -6.69
C SER A 119 14.47 16.23 -6.18
N VAL A 120 13.16 16.29 -5.94
CA VAL A 120 12.53 17.49 -5.34
C VAL A 120 13.04 17.73 -3.91
N LEU A 121 13.25 16.68 -3.11
CA LEU A 121 13.86 16.78 -1.78
C LEU A 121 15.26 17.37 -1.84
N GLU A 122 16.11 16.77 -2.68
CA GLU A 122 17.52 17.16 -2.83
C GLU A 122 17.66 18.60 -3.34
N TRP A 123 16.96 18.94 -4.43
CA TRP A 123 17.03 20.28 -5.00
C TRP A 123 16.39 21.32 -4.10
N GLY A 124 15.30 21.01 -3.39
CA GLY A 124 14.74 21.94 -2.43
C GLY A 124 15.72 22.32 -1.32
N ASP A 125 16.42 21.35 -0.73
CA ASP A 125 17.45 21.61 0.28
C ASP A 125 18.62 22.44 -0.31
N LYS A 126 19.10 22.07 -1.51
CA LYS A 126 20.17 22.81 -2.21
C LYS A 126 19.78 24.26 -2.53
N ILE A 127 18.56 24.49 -3.00
CA ILE A 127 18.10 25.84 -3.37
C ILE A 127 17.96 26.75 -2.15
N ILE A 128 17.42 26.22 -1.06
CA ILE A 128 17.28 26.96 0.20
C ILE A 128 18.64 27.30 0.78
N ALA A 129 19.56 26.32 0.83
CA ALA A 129 20.91 26.53 1.33
C ALA A 129 21.70 27.51 0.45
N GLY A 130 21.64 27.35 -0.87
CA GLY A 130 22.36 28.20 -1.81
C GLY A 130 21.87 29.64 -1.81
N GLU A 131 20.56 29.88 -1.72
CA GLU A 131 20.04 31.24 -1.63
C GLU A 131 20.45 31.91 -0.32
N LYS A 132 20.38 31.18 0.80
CA LYS A 132 20.88 31.67 2.08
C LYS A 132 22.36 32.09 1.99
N GLU A 133 23.17 31.31 1.31
CA GLU A 133 24.60 31.59 1.15
C GLU A 133 24.86 32.80 0.24
N ARG A 134 24.11 32.92 -0.87
CA ARG A 134 24.20 34.07 -1.78
C ARG A 134 23.80 35.37 -1.09
N LEU A 135 22.74 35.34 -0.28
CA LEU A 135 22.31 36.49 0.52
C LEU A 135 23.37 36.88 1.56
N ARG A 136 24.04 35.89 2.19
CA ARG A 136 25.15 36.14 3.12
C ARG A 136 26.33 36.87 2.45
N HIS A 137 26.55 36.61 1.16
CA HIS A 137 27.54 37.30 0.33
C HIS A 137 27.06 38.62 -0.29
N GLY A 138 25.98 39.21 0.25
CA GLY A 138 25.45 40.51 -0.21
C GLY A 138 24.65 40.44 -1.51
N GLY A 139 24.24 39.25 -1.95
CA GLY A 139 23.35 39.09 -3.10
C GLY A 139 21.97 39.71 -2.85
N VAL A 140 21.38 40.32 -3.88
CA VAL A 140 20.02 40.88 -3.81
C VAL A 140 18.99 39.76 -3.93
N PRO A 141 17.97 39.66 -3.07
CA PRO A 141 16.97 38.59 -3.11
C PRO A 141 16.25 38.44 -4.45
N ILE A 142 15.90 37.21 -4.82
CA ILE A 142 14.95 36.95 -5.91
C ILE A 142 13.52 37.16 -5.39
N TYR A 143 12.73 37.99 -6.08
CA TYR A 143 11.42 38.41 -5.60
C TYR A 143 10.24 37.55 -6.11
N ASN A 144 10.38 36.84 -7.23
CA ASN A 144 9.29 36.05 -7.79
C ASN A 144 9.79 34.74 -8.43
N PRO A 145 9.61 33.57 -7.80
CA PRO A 145 9.08 33.41 -6.46
C PRO A 145 10.10 33.88 -5.40
N THR A 146 9.64 34.43 -4.29
CA THR A 146 10.51 34.68 -3.14
C THR A 146 11.01 33.35 -2.57
N ILE A 147 12.22 33.35 -1.99
CA ILE A 147 12.74 32.16 -1.31
C ILE A 147 11.83 31.68 -0.18
N ALA A 148 11.14 32.60 0.50
CA ALA A 148 10.15 32.27 1.52
C ALA A 148 8.99 31.41 0.98
N LYS A 149 8.50 31.69 -0.23
CA LYS A 149 7.46 30.85 -0.86
C LYS A 149 7.98 29.46 -1.20
N VAL A 150 9.23 29.38 -1.67
CA VAL A 150 9.87 28.08 -1.95
C VAL A 150 9.98 27.26 -0.67
N ILE A 151 10.48 27.85 0.43
CA ILE A 151 10.58 27.19 1.75
C ILE A 151 9.23 26.67 2.21
N VAL A 152 8.18 27.50 2.21
CA VAL A 152 6.85 27.09 2.67
C VAL A 152 6.31 25.88 1.90
N HIS A 153 6.41 25.90 0.57
CA HIS A 153 5.90 24.78 -0.24
C HIS A 153 6.79 23.54 -0.13
N TYR A 154 8.11 23.73 0.02
CA TYR A 154 9.06 22.66 0.24
C TYR A 154 8.83 21.94 1.57
N ASP A 155 8.69 22.68 2.67
CA ASP A 155 8.50 22.11 4.01
C ASP A 155 7.20 21.31 4.09
N ILE A 156 6.09 21.85 3.56
CA ILE A 156 4.81 21.14 3.46
C ILE A 156 4.95 19.82 2.66
N PHE A 157 5.74 19.84 1.59
CA PHE A 157 6.03 18.64 0.82
C PHE A 157 6.89 17.65 1.60
N LYS A 158 7.95 18.11 2.27
CA LYS A 158 8.91 17.30 3.03
C LYS A 158 8.22 16.59 4.20
N GLU A 159 7.41 17.30 4.98
CA GLU A 159 6.57 16.71 6.03
C GLU A 159 5.61 15.66 5.46
N GLY A 160 4.97 15.97 4.33
CA GLY A 160 4.09 15.05 3.63
C GLY A 160 4.80 13.80 3.13
N TYR A 161 6.04 13.93 2.65
CA TYR A 161 6.86 12.82 2.15
C TYR A 161 7.16 11.82 3.27
N GLU A 162 7.61 12.32 4.44
CA GLU A 162 7.86 11.48 5.62
C GLU A 162 6.59 10.79 6.11
N CYS A 163 5.47 11.53 6.16
CA CYS A 163 4.17 10.94 6.51
C CYS A 163 3.77 9.82 5.54
N GLN A 164 3.97 9.98 4.23
CA GLN A 164 3.66 8.94 3.26
C GLN A 164 4.56 7.71 3.41
N LYS A 165 5.86 7.91 3.63
CA LYS A 165 6.78 6.81 3.89
C LYS A 165 6.39 6.02 5.13
N ASN A 166 5.99 6.71 6.20
CA ASN A 166 5.51 6.05 7.41
C ASN A 166 4.22 5.25 7.16
N LEU A 167 3.23 5.83 6.46
CA LEU A 167 1.98 5.14 6.11
C LEU A 167 2.25 3.89 5.25
N GLN A 168 3.14 3.99 4.25
CA GLN A 168 3.58 2.86 3.43
C GLN A 168 4.18 1.74 4.30
N ASN A 169 5.07 2.10 5.22
CA ASN A 169 5.71 1.13 6.13
C ASN A 169 4.68 0.43 7.03
N ILE A 170 3.73 1.16 7.60
CA ILE A 170 2.67 0.60 8.43
C ILE A 170 1.79 -0.36 7.62
N THR A 171 1.35 0.05 6.43
CA THR A 171 0.56 -0.80 5.53
C THR A 171 1.30 -2.08 5.17
N ASN A 172 2.59 -1.97 4.78
CA ASN A 172 3.40 -3.13 4.42
C ASN A 172 3.54 -4.11 5.60
N ARG A 173 3.84 -3.63 6.80
CA ARG A 173 3.92 -4.48 8.01
C ARG A 173 2.58 -5.18 8.29
N SER A 174 1.46 -4.46 8.16
CA SER A 174 0.13 -5.06 8.35
C SER A 174 -0.19 -6.12 7.28
N LEU A 175 0.26 -5.93 6.04
CA LEU A 175 0.11 -6.89 4.94
C LEU A 175 0.97 -8.14 5.16
N GLU A 176 2.22 -7.97 5.58
CA GLU A 176 3.13 -9.07 5.94
C GLU A 176 2.54 -9.93 7.06
N LYS A 177 2.00 -9.28 8.10
CA LYS A 177 1.32 -9.98 9.19
C LYS A 177 0.11 -10.77 8.71
N LEU A 178 -0.70 -10.19 7.81
CA LEU A 178 -1.85 -10.89 7.23
C LEU A 178 -1.39 -12.06 6.35
N ALA A 179 -0.35 -11.86 5.55
CA ALA A 179 0.23 -12.87 4.67
C ALA A 179 0.80 -14.07 5.47
N SER A 180 1.47 -13.81 6.60
CA SER A 180 2.00 -14.87 7.45
C SER A 180 0.92 -15.76 8.07
N MET A 181 -0.34 -15.29 8.13
CA MET A 181 -1.47 -16.06 8.64
C MET A 181 -2.13 -16.92 7.56
N ARG A 182 -1.88 -16.66 6.26
CA ARG A 182 -2.56 -17.36 5.15
C ARG A 182 -2.26 -18.85 5.12
N GLY A 183 -1.00 -19.23 5.37
CA GLY A 183 -0.61 -20.65 5.44
C GLY A 183 -1.41 -21.40 6.51
N ARG A 184 -1.50 -20.85 7.74
CA ARG A 184 -2.29 -21.47 8.81
C ARG A 184 -3.79 -21.48 8.50
N ALA A 185 -4.31 -20.44 7.85
CA ALA A 185 -5.70 -20.44 7.39
C ALA A 185 -5.97 -21.61 6.44
N ASP A 186 -5.07 -21.81 5.47
CA ASP A 186 -5.19 -22.84 4.45
C ASP A 186 -5.10 -24.26 5.06
N GLU A 187 -4.23 -24.45 6.06
CA GLU A 187 -4.14 -25.70 6.84
C GLU A 187 -5.43 -26.01 7.60
N ILE A 188 -5.98 -25.03 8.33
CA ILE A 188 -7.23 -25.21 9.09
C ILE A 188 -8.40 -25.49 8.14
N ILE A 189 -8.49 -24.77 7.02
CA ILE A 189 -9.53 -24.99 6.01
C ILE A 189 -9.40 -26.39 5.41
N LEU A 190 -8.19 -26.84 5.12
CA LEU A 190 -7.93 -28.17 4.59
C LEU A 190 -8.35 -29.27 5.57
N ASP A 191 -8.01 -29.13 6.85
CA ASP A 191 -8.42 -30.08 7.90
C ASP A 191 -9.95 -30.13 8.05
N LEU A 192 -10.61 -28.97 8.10
CA LEU A 192 -12.06 -28.87 8.11
C LEU A 192 -12.69 -29.60 6.93
N TRP A 193 -12.23 -29.31 5.71
CA TRP A 193 -12.75 -29.93 4.49
C TRP A 193 -12.56 -31.44 4.49
N ASN A 194 -11.39 -31.94 4.92
CA ASN A 194 -11.14 -33.38 5.02
C ASN A 194 -12.12 -34.08 5.99
N GLN A 195 -12.38 -33.49 7.16
CA GLN A 195 -13.31 -34.06 8.14
C GLN A 195 -14.76 -34.06 7.63
N ILE A 196 -15.19 -32.97 7.00
CA ILE A 196 -16.52 -32.83 6.38
C ILE A 196 -16.71 -33.88 5.27
N GLU A 197 -15.75 -33.99 4.34
CA GLU A 197 -15.84 -34.92 3.21
C GLU A 197 -15.86 -36.38 3.68
N LYS A 198 -15.03 -36.73 4.66
CA LYS A 198 -15.00 -38.07 5.25
C LYS A 198 -16.35 -38.44 5.88
N ARG A 199 -17.03 -37.49 6.53
CA ARG A 199 -18.34 -37.77 7.14
C ARG A 199 -19.42 -38.13 6.13
N PHE A 200 -19.40 -37.50 4.96
CA PHE A 200 -20.41 -37.68 3.93
C PHE A 200 -19.99 -38.68 2.84
N GLU A 201 -18.92 -39.45 3.05
CA GLU A 201 -18.34 -40.36 2.05
C GLU A 201 -19.35 -41.42 1.54
N ASN A 202 -20.28 -41.84 2.41
CA ASN A 202 -21.29 -42.86 2.12
C ASN A 202 -22.54 -42.32 1.40
N LEU A 203 -22.63 -41.00 1.16
CA LEU A 203 -23.75 -40.41 0.41
C LEU A 203 -23.52 -40.53 -1.10
N SER A 204 -24.61 -40.51 -1.86
CA SER A 204 -24.55 -40.50 -3.32
C SER A 204 -23.82 -39.25 -3.85
N GLY A 205 -23.25 -39.33 -5.06
CA GLY A 205 -22.28 -38.35 -5.56
C GLY A 205 -22.74 -36.89 -5.50
N GLU A 206 -24.00 -36.62 -5.86
CA GLU A 206 -24.54 -35.25 -5.86
C GLU A 206 -24.96 -34.79 -4.47
N GLU A 207 -25.64 -35.65 -3.71
CA GLU A 207 -26.05 -35.38 -2.33
C GLU A 207 -24.84 -35.09 -1.44
N ARG A 208 -23.76 -35.86 -1.60
CA ARG A 208 -22.48 -35.65 -0.92
C ARG A 208 -21.92 -34.26 -1.19
N LEU A 209 -21.86 -33.86 -2.46
CA LEU A 209 -21.32 -32.55 -2.86
C LEU A 209 -22.19 -31.41 -2.32
N ASN A 210 -23.51 -31.54 -2.41
CA ASN A 210 -24.44 -30.55 -1.86
C ASN A 210 -24.30 -30.42 -0.36
N LYS A 211 -24.20 -31.55 0.38
CA LYS A 211 -23.94 -31.53 1.82
C LYS A 211 -22.61 -30.88 2.15
N CYS A 212 -21.52 -31.20 1.46
CA CYS A 212 -20.22 -30.57 1.69
C CYS A 212 -20.21 -29.06 1.39
N ARG A 213 -20.95 -28.61 0.36
CA ARG A 213 -21.12 -27.18 0.04
C ARG A 213 -21.82 -26.41 1.16
N GLU A 214 -22.78 -27.03 1.87
CA GLU A 214 -23.44 -26.41 3.02
C GLU A 214 -22.45 -26.04 4.14
N TYR A 215 -21.36 -26.79 4.30
CA TYR A 215 -20.29 -26.52 5.28
C TYR A 215 -19.17 -25.63 4.71
N GLY A 216 -19.33 -25.11 3.48
CA GLY A 216 -18.39 -24.18 2.88
C GLY A 216 -17.29 -24.79 2.01
N VAL A 217 -17.38 -26.09 1.66
CA VAL A 217 -16.47 -26.72 0.69
C VAL A 217 -16.78 -26.22 -0.71
N VAL A 218 -15.76 -25.76 -1.44
CA VAL A 218 -15.93 -25.22 -2.80
C VAL A 218 -15.36 -26.19 -3.83
N TYR A 219 -16.21 -26.58 -4.76
CA TYR A 219 -15.90 -27.52 -5.85
C TYR A 219 -15.89 -26.80 -7.20
N TYR A 220 -14.91 -27.13 -8.03
CA TYR A 220 -14.77 -26.63 -9.39
C TYR A 220 -14.86 -27.79 -10.39
N TYR A 221 -15.51 -27.53 -11.53
CA TYR A 221 -15.50 -28.43 -12.68
C TYR A 221 -14.41 -28.00 -13.66
N ARG A 222 -13.78 -28.95 -14.35
CA ARG A 222 -12.84 -28.62 -15.42
C ARG A 222 -13.61 -28.07 -16.63
N THR A 223 -13.01 -27.16 -17.37
CA THR A 223 -13.56 -26.62 -18.61
C THR A 223 -13.86 -27.76 -19.58
N GLY A 224 -15.15 -27.97 -19.91
CA GLY A 224 -15.63 -29.03 -20.80
C GLY A 224 -16.38 -30.19 -20.14
N GLU A 225 -16.38 -30.32 -18.81
CA GLU A 225 -17.25 -31.29 -18.11
C GLU A 225 -18.66 -30.70 -17.94
N LYS A 226 -19.70 -31.42 -18.40
CA LYS A 226 -21.10 -31.06 -18.14
C LYS A 226 -21.35 -31.08 -16.63
N LYS A 227 -22.04 -30.05 -16.11
CA LYS A 227 -22.64 -30.13 -14.77
C LYS A 227 -23.64 -31.30 -14.80
N PRO A 228 -23.60 -32.23 -13.85
CA PRO A 228 -24.76 -33.09 -13.64
C PRO A 228 -25.94 -32.18 -13.28
N GLU A 229 -27.05 -32.33 -14.00
CA GLU A 229 -28.35 -31.71 -13.70
C GLU A 229 -28.97 -32.33 -12.46
#